data_AF-A0A2V7DNR2-F1
#
_entry.id   AF-A0A2V7DNR2-F1
#
_cell.length_a   1.000
_cell.length_b   1.000
_cell.length_c   1.000
_cell.angle_alpha   90.00
_cell.angle_beta   90.00
_cell.angle_gamma   90.00
#
_symmetry.space_group_name_H-M   'P 1'
#
loop_
_entity.id
_entity.type
_entity.pdbx_description
1 polymer ?
#
loop_
_entity_poly.entity_id
_entity_poly.type
_entity_poly.pdbx_seq_one_letter_code
_entity_poly.pdbx_strand_id
1 'polypeptide(L)' 'IRAQLAALGHPIVGDREYGSRHDPLRRVCLHATRLGFDHPDGRRVVFDSPPPASFRRP' A
#
# COMPACT_ATOMS: atom_id res chain seq x y z
N ILE A 1 -0.17 -7.09 -5.78
CA ILE A 1 0.90 -6.48 -4.96
C ILE A 1 1.34 -7.41 -3.83
N ARG A 2 0.51 -7.64 -2.79
CA ARG A 2 0.85 -8.50 -1.63
C ARG A 2 1.40 -9.89 -2.02
N ALA A 3 0.59 -10.70 -2.69
CA ALA A 3 0.99 -12.03 -3.14
C ALA A 3 2.20 -12.04 -4.09
N GLN A 4 2.28 -11.06 -5.00
CA GLN A 4 3.36 -10.97 -5.98
C GLN A 4 4.70 -10.68 -5.30
N LEU A 5 4.73 -9.71 -4.37
CA LEU A 5 5.95 -9.38 -3.62
C LEU A 5 6.39 -10.53 -2.72
N ALA A 6 5.44 -11.23 -2.10
CA ALA A 6 5.73 -12.43 -1.31
C ALA A 6 6.26 -13.59 -2.18
N ALA A 7 5.69 -13.81 -3.37
CA ALA A 7 6.18 -14.82 -4.31
C ALA A 7 7.62 -14.55 -4.78
N LEU A 8 8.03 -13.29 -4.83
CA LEU A 8 9.40 -12.86 -5.10
C LEU A 8 10.33 -12.95 -3.86
N GLY A 9 9.84 -13.45 -2.72
CA GLY A 9 10.62 -13.54 -1.47
C GLY A 9 10.70 -12.25 -0.67
N HIS A 10 9.94 -11.21 -1.05
CA HIS A 10 9.94 -9.90 -0.42
C HIS A 10 8.54 -9.53 0.12
N PRO A 11 8.01 -10.24 1.11
CA PRO A 11 6.68 -9.95 1.66
C PRO A 11 6.62 -8.54 2.26
N ILE A 12 5.43 -7.91 2.16
CA ILE A 12 5.22 -6.56 2.68
C ILE A 12 5.24 -6.56 4.21
N VAL A 13 5.90 -5.58 4.81
CA VAL A 13 5.92 -5.42 6.28
C VAL A 13 4.49 -5.36 6.84
N GLY A 14 4.25 -6.08 7.95
CA GLY A 14 2.93 -6.24 8.57
C GLY A 14 1.99 -7.22 7.87
N ASP A 15 2.38 -7.81 6.74
CA ASP A 15 1.56 -8.78 6.00
C ASP A 15 1.77 -10.22 6.48
N ARG A 16 1.13 -10.57 7.59
CA ARG A 16 1.26 -11.89 8.23
C ARG A 16 0.75 -13.04 7.35
N GLU A 17 -0.30 -12.78 6.57
CA GLU A 17 -0.92 -13.77 5.67
C GLU A 17 0.05 -14.22 4.57
N TYR A 18 0.89 -13.29 4.09
CA TYR A 18 1.86 -13.55 3.03
C TYR A 18 3.30 -13.72 3.54
N GLY A 19 3.48 -14.03 4.84
CA GLY A 19 4.77 -14.48 5.38
C GLY A 19 5.70 -13.38 5.92
N SER A 20 5.20 -12.16 6.12
CA SER A 20 6.00 -11.12 6.80
C SER A 20 6.25 -11.49 8.27
N ARG A 21 7.52 -11.43 8.67
CA ARG A 21 7.96 -11.68 10.05
C ARG A 21 8.06 -10.40 10.89
N HIS A 22 8.04 -9.25 10.25
CA HIS A 22 8.11 -7.93 10.90
C HIS A 22 6.75 -7.25 10.81
N ASP A 23 6.23 -6.79 11.95
CA ASP A 23 4.94 -6.09 12.05
C ASP A 23 4.98 -4.94 13.09
N PRO A 24 5.79 -3.90 12.86
CA PRO A 24 5.92 -2.77 13.78
C PRO A 24 4.65 -1.90 13.85
N LEU A 25 3.82 -1.90 12.80
CA LEU A 25 2.64 -1.04 12.71
C LEU A 25 1.32 -1.76 13.02
N ARG A 26 1.37 -3.07 13.32
CA ARG A 26 0.20 -3.94 13.53
C ARG A 26 -0.80 -3.92 12.36
N ARG A 27 -0.31 -3.60 11.16
CA ARG A 27 -1.07 -3.51 9.91
C ARG A 27 -0.12 -3.61 8.72
N VAL A 28 -0.67 -3.98 7.56
CA VAL A 28 0.07 -4.00 6.30
C VAL A 28 0.59 -2.60 5.95
N CYS A 29 1.90 -2.48 5.73
CA CYS A 29 2.58 -1.28 5.25
C CYS A 29 2.36 -1.08 3.74
N LEU A 30 1.10 -1.00 3.32
CA LEU A 30 0.69 -0.76 1.94
C LEU A 30 -0.38 0.34 1.94
N HIS A 31 -0.19 1.37 1.11
CA HIS A 31 -1.09 2.52 1.02
C HIS A 31 -1.24 2.96 -0.44
N ALA A 32 -2.48 3.20 -0.88
CA ALA A 32 -2.77 3.74 -2.20
C ALA A 32 -2.62 5.27 -2.15
N THR A 33 -1.46 5.77 -2.60
CA THR A 33 -1.12 7.20 -2.51
C THR A 33 -1.83 8.07 -3.54
N ARG A 34 -2.23 7.49 -4.67
CA ARG A 34 -2.85 8.20 -5.78
C ARG A 34 -3.88 7.33 -6.47
N LEU A 35 -5.02 7.92 -6.79
CA LEU A 35 -6.09 7.30 -7.57
C LEU A 35 -6.42 8.21 -8.75
N GLY A 36 -6.37 7.69 -9.97
CA GLY A 36 -6.76 8.42 -11.16
C GLY A 36 -7.70 7.60 -12.03
N PHE A 37 -8.75 8.23 -12.55
CA PHE A 37 -9.73 7.59 -13.43
C PHE A 37 -10.39 8.64 -14.34
N ASP A 38 -11.03 8.16 -15.41
CA ASP A 38 -11.86 9.00 -16.25
C ASP A 38 -13.24 9.16 -15.59
N HIS A 39 -13.58 10.39 -15.24
CA HIS A 39 -14.87 10.71 -14.65
C HIS A 39 -15.97 10.54 -15.72
N PRO A 40 -17.20 10.15 -15.35
CA PRO A 40 -18.29 9.94 -16.32
C PRO A 40 -18.64 11.16 -17.19
N ASP A 41 -18.23 12.37 -16.79
CA ASP A 41 -18.37 13.61 -17.59
C ASP A 41 -17.27 13.80 -18.65
N GLY A 42 -16.36 12.82 -18.81
CA GLY A 42 -15.29 12.80 -19.79
C GLY A 42 -13.98 13.44 -19.33
N ARG A 43 -13.87 13.92 -18.09
CA ARG A 43 -12.63 14.53 -17.56
C ARG A 43 -11.76 13.50 -16.86
N ARG A 44 -10.43 13.59 -17.05
CA ARG A 44 -9.47 12.85 -16.21
C ARG A 44 -9.41 13.50 -14.82
N VAL A 45 -9.69 12.73 -13.78
CA VAL A 45 -9.56 13.17 -12.39
C VAL A 45 -8.45 12.40 -11.67
N VAL A 46 -7.78 13.07 -10.74
CA VAL A 46 -6.71 12.50 -9.92
C VAL A 46 -6.91 12.95 -8.49
N PHE A 47 -6.80 12.01 -7.57
CA PHE A 47 -6.89 12.22 -6.13
C PHE A 47 -5.59 11.72 -5.48
N ASP A 48 -5.03 12.52 -4.58
CA ASP A 48 -3.85 12.17 -3.80
C ASP A 48 -4.25 11.92 -2.34
N SER A 49 -3.66 10.88 -1.73
CA SER A 49 -3.79 10.55 -0.33
C SER A 49 -2.38 10.33 0.23
N PRO A 50 -1.82 11.27 1.03
CA PRO A 50 -0.47 11.12 1.54
C PRO A 50 -0.34 9.85 2.40
N PRO A 51 0.84 9.18 2.38
CA PRO A 51 1.04 8.00 3.20
C PRO A 51 0.89 8.34 4.69
N PRO A 52 0.34 7.43 5.51
CA PRO A 52 0.21 7.63 6.95
C PRO A 52 1.54 7.99 7.60
N ALA A 53 1.54 8.92 8.56
CA ALA A 53 2.76 9.31 9.27
C ALA A 53 3.47 8.12 9.92
N SER A 54 2.71 7.11 10.36
CA SER A 54 3.22 5.87 10.95
C SER A 54 4.10 5.03 10.01
N PHE A 55 4.08 5.28 8.69
CA PHE A 55 4.97 4.58 7.75
C PHE A 55 6.40 5.11 7.80
N ARG A 56 6.62 6.31 8.36
CA ARG A 56 7.95 6.84 8.61
C ARG A 56 8.42 6.27 9.95
N ARG A 57 9.66 5.78 9.99
CA ARG A 57 10.34 5.49 11.27
C ARG A 57 10.39 6.78 12.09
N PRO A 58 10.23 6.73 13.43
CA PRO A 58 10.72 7.79 14.29
C PRO A 58 12.24 7.93 14.18
#